data_AF-A0A8C9PHW4-F1
#
_entry.id   AF-A0A8C9PHW4-F1
#
_cell.length_a   1.000
_cell.length_b   1.000
_cell.length_c   1.000
_cell.angle_alpha   90.00
_cell.angle_beta   90.00
_cell.angle_gamma   90.00
#
_symmetry.space_group_name_H-M   'P 1'
#
loop_
_entity.id
_entity.type
_entity.pdbx_description
1 polymer ?
#
loop_
_entity_poly.entity_id
_entity_poly.type
_entity_poly.pdbx_seq_one_letter_code
_entity_poly.pdbx_strand_id
1 'polypeptide(L)'
;MAAARLANICRRVPAALKVSGSLITPKAPASTGFSLSLLPKNVPNVTSFYQCKFLHTTLSRKGLEEFFDDPKNWGEEKVKSGAAWTCQQLRNKSNEDLHKLWYVLLKERNMLLTLEQEAKRQRLPMPSPERLEKVVDSMDALDKVVQEREDALRLLQTGQEKARPGAWRRDIFGRVIWHKFKQWPIPWYLNKKYNRKRFFAMPYVDHFLSSSASVPLILVPLLSFPP
;
A
#
# COMPACT_ATOMS: atom_id res chain seq x y z
N MET A 1 -18.98 3.74 54.69
CA MET A 1 -18.09 4.90 54.45
C MET A 1 -17.34 4.69 53.15
N ALA A 2 -17.21 5.77 52.37
CA ALA A 2 -16.29 6.00 51.23
C ALA A 2 -16.47 5.15 49.95
N ALA A 3 -17.15 5.75 48.98
CA ALA A 3 -17.08 5.43 47.55
C ALA A 3 -15.86 6.12 46.92
N ALA A 4 -15.09 5.42 46.09
CA ALA A 4 -14.02 6.00 45.27
C ALA A 4 -14.46 6.04 43.80
N ARG A 5 -14.44 7.24 43.22
CA ARG A 5 -14.96 7.57 41.89
C ARG A 5 -13.86 7.52 40.82
N LEU A 6 -14.21 6.99 39.65
CA LEU A 6 -13.48 7.08 38.39
C LEU A 6 -13.54 8.51 37.84
N ALA A 7 -12.40 9.07 37.44
CA ALA A 7 -12.30 10.36 36.77
C ALA A 7 -12.06 10.18 35.25
N ASN A 8 -13.11 10.42 34.46
CA ASN A 8 -13.05 10.61 33.01
C ASN A 8 -12.74 12.08 32.70
N ILE A 9 -11.68 12.33 31.93
CA ILE A 9 -11.33 13.68 31.44
C ILE A 9 -11.92 13.85 30.04
N CYS A 10 -13.08 14.48 29.96
CA CYS A 10 -13.66 15.01 28.72
C CYS A 10 -13.07 16.40 28.43
N ARG A 11 -12.33 16.57 27.32
CA ARG A 11 -11.97 17.91 26.81
C ARG A 11 -13.10 18.47 25.96
N ARG A 12 -13.71 19.55 26.44
CA ARG A 12 -14.68 20.38 25.73
C ARG A 12 -13.98 21.31 24.73
N VAL A 13 -14.55 21.41 23.54
CA VAL A 13 -14.31 22.45 22.54
C VAL A 13 -15.21 23.66 22.85
N PRO A 14 -14.74 24.90 22.74
CA PRO A 14 -15.64 26.04 22.61
C PRO A 14 -15.72 26.53 21.16
N ALA A 15 -16.96 26.79 20.73
CA ALA A 15 -17.30 27.44 19.48
C ALA A 15 -17.79 28.88 19.74
N ALA A 16 -17.63 29.70 18.71
CA ALA A 16 -18.31 30.97 18.39
C ALA A 16 -17.83 32.28 19.06
N LEU A 17 -17.54 33.28 18.21
CA LEU A 17 -18.41 34.46 18.01
C LEU A 17 -17.92 35.34 16.83
N LYS A 18 -18.86 35.75 15.97
CA LYS A 18 -18.74 36.72 14.88
C LYS A 18 -18.82 38.16 15.43
N VAL A 19 -18.06 39.10 14.87
CA VAL A 19 -18.39 40.54 14.83
C VAL A 19 -17.86 41.18 13.53
N SER A 20 -18.70 42.04 12.93
CA SER A 20 -18.53 42.80 11.69
C SER A 20 -17.79 44.14 11.90
N GLY A 21 -17.21 44.72 10.84
CA GLY A 21 -16.75 46.12 10.81
C GLY A 21 -15.96 46.49 9.55
N SER A 22 -16.18 47.69 8.99
CA SER A 22 -15.96 48.09 7.59
C SER A 22 -14.91 49.21 7.42
N LEU A 23 -14.28 49.25 6.22
CA LEU A 23 -13.66 50.36 5.45
C LEU A 23 -12.58 51.27 6.09
N ILE A 24 -11.46 51.47 5.36
CA ILE A 24 -10.97 52.78 4.83
C ILE A 24 -9.71 52.56 3.93
N THR A 25 -9.70 53.30 2.82
CA THR A 25 -8.70 53.49 1.72
C THR A 25 -7.41 54.23 2.13
N PRO A 26 -6.32 54.29 1.33
CA PRO A 26 -6.13 55.31 0.27
C PRO A 26 -5.47 54.74 -1.03
N LYS A 27 -5.98 55.02 -2.23
CA LYS A 27 -5.81 56.21 -3.11
C LYS A 27 -4.49 56.23 -3.92
N ALA A 28 -4.64 56.07 -5.24
CA ALA A 28 -3.63 56.23 -6.30
C ALA A 28 -3.40 57.71 -6.69
N PRO A 29 -2.39 58.00 -7.53
CA PRO A 29 -2.64 58.58 -8.88
C PRO A 29 -1.76 57.92 -9.97
N ALA A 30 -2.31 57.50 -11.13
CA ALA A 30 -2.50 58.23 -12.41
C ALA A 30 -1.16 58.62 -13.11
N SER A 31 -0.91 58.50 -14.41
CA SER A 31 -1.64 58.05 -15.62
C SER A 31 -0.70 58.25 -16.84
N THR A 32 -0.77 57.41 -17.89
CA THR A 32 -0.69 57.71 -19.36
C THR A 32 -0.41 56.40 -20.11
N GLY A 33 -1.35 55.86 -20.91
CA GLY A 33 -1.41 55.97 -22.38
C GLY A 33 -0.37 55.05 -23.05
N PHE A 34 -0.69 53.97 -23.77
CA PHE A 34 -1.33 53.96 -25.10
C PHE A 34 -1.98 52.59 -25.42
N SER A 35 -3.07 52.67 -26.19
CA SER A 35 -3.80 51.56 -26.83
C SER A 35 -3.12 51.12 -28.12
N LEU A 36 -3.25 49.83 -28.48
CA LEU A 36 -3.53 49.41 -29.85
C LEU A 36 -4.12 47.99 -29.86
N SER A 37 -5.42 47.94 -30.13
CA SER A 37 -6.25 46.78 -30.45
C SER A 37 -5.81 46.09 -31.74
N LEU A 38 -5.88 44.76 -31.82
CA LEU A 38 -6.27 44.04 -33.05
C LEU A 38 -6.88 42.66 -32.71
N LEU A 39 -8.18 42.53 -32.94
CA LEU A 39 -8.88 41.27 -33.24
C LEU A 39 -8.89 41.11 -34.77
N PRO A 40 -9.01 39.88 -35.29
CA PRO A 40 -10.30 39.58 -35.90
C PRO A 40 -10.84 38.18 -35.60
N LYS A 41 -12.16 38.15 -35.47
CA LYS A 41 -13.05 36.98 -35.40
C LYS A 41 -13.01 36.20 -36.71
N ASN A 42 -13.01 34.87 -36.66
CA ASN A 42 -14.03 34.11 -37.37
C ASN A 42 -14.12 32.66 -36.87
N VAL A 43 -15.36 32.26 -36.57
CA VAL A 43 -15.78 30.89 -36.27
C VAL A 43 -16.34 30.32 -37.57
N PRO A 44 -16.18 29.02 -37.83
CA PRO A 44 -17.39 28.25 -38.03
C PRO A 44 -17.37 26.92 -37.26
N ASN A 45 -18.55 26.62 -36.74
CA ASN A 45 -18.96 25.37 -36.11
C ASN A 45 -18.39 24.14 -36.80
N VAL A 46 -17.55 23.38 -36.10
CA VAL A 46 -17.40 21.95 -36.33
C VAL A 46 -18.11 21.27 -35.16
N THR A 47 -19.32 20.79 -35.43
CA THR A 47 -20.00 19.81 -34.60
C THR A 47 -19.15 18.54 -34.60
N SER A 48 -18.17 18.49 -33.71
CA SER A 48 -17.57 17.22 -33.33
C SER A 48 -18.62 16.49 -32.52
N PHE A 49 -19.36 15.61 -33.21
CA PHE A 49 -20.03 14.50 -32.58
C PHE A 49 -18.96 13.60 -31.96
N TYR A 50 -18.39 14.02 -30.83
CA TYR A 50 -17.89 13.08 -29.85
C TYR A 50 -19.13 12.37 -29.34
N GLN A 51 -19.51 11.32 -30.05
CA GLN A 51 -20.29 10.24 -29.49
C GLN A 51 -19.41 9.66 -28.38
N CYS A 52 -19.48 10.31 -27.22
CA CYS A 52 -18.94 9.81 -25.98
C CYS A 52 -19.66 8.49 -25.79
N LYS A 53 -18.96 7.39 -26.10
CA LYS A 53 -19.41 6.04 -25.80
C LYS A 53 -19.50 5.94 -24.29
N PHE A 54 -20.61 6.42 -23.73
CA PHE A 54 -21.03 6.13 -22.37
C PHE A 54 -21.43 4.65 -22.32
N LEU A 55 -20.43 3.78 -22.33
CA LEU A 55 -20.57 2.37 -21.98
C LEU A 55 -19.73 2.07 -20.74
N HIS A 56 -19.91 2.90 -19.72
CA HIS A 56 -19.72 2.45 -18.35
C HIS A 56 -21.11 2.39 -17.73
N THR A 57 -21.81 1.27 -17.92
CA THR A 57 -22.83 0.85 -16.96
C THR A 57 -22.10 0.72 -15.63
N THR A 58 -22.14 1.75 -14.79
CA THR A 58 -21.65 1.66 -13.43
C THR A 58 -22.44 0.53 -12.77
N LEU A 59 -21.78 -0.61 -12.53
CA LEU A 59 -22.34 -1.68 -11.72
C LEU A 59 -22.94 -1.06 -10.47
N SER A 60 -24.18 -1.40 -10.14
CA SER A 60 -24.88 -0.89 -8.96
C SER A 60 -23.95 -1.00 -7.76
N ARG A 61 -23.56 0.14 -7.18
CA ARG A 61 -22.76 0.19 -5.97
C ARG A 61 -23.68 -0.23 -4.83
N LYS A 62 -23.71 -1.53 -4.53
CA LYS A 62 -24.44 -2.07 -3.37
C LYS A 62 -23.91 -1.50 -2.04
N GLY A 63 -22.77 -0.80 -2.09
CA GLY A 63 -22.30 0.06 -1.00
C GLY A 63 -21.82 -0.78 0.18
N LEU A 64 -22.52 -0.69 1.30
CA LEU A 64 -22.20 -1.46 2.50
C LEU A 64 -22.69 -2.91 2.44
N GLU A 65 -23.63 -3.23 1.53
CA GLU A 65 -24.14 -4.59 1.41
C GLU A 65 -23.07 -5.57 0.91
N GLU A 66 -22.02 -5.09 0.22
CA GLU A 66 -20.91 -5.94 -0.26
C GLU A 66 -20.02 -6.46 0.86
N PHE A 67 -20.17 -5.96 2.09
CA PHE A 67 -19.47 -6.47 3.28
C PHE A 67 -20.19 -7.65 3.95
N PHE A 68 -21.36 -8.03 3.45
CA PHE A 68 -22.14 -9.15 3.98
C PHE A 68 -22.39 -10.16 2.86
N ASP A 69 -22.52 -11.43 3.24
CA ASP A 69 -22.92 -12.47 2.29
C ASP A 69 -24.39 -12.26 1.88
N ASP A 70 -24.81 -12.94 0.81
CA ASP A 70 -26.18 -12.90 0.34
C ASP A 70 -27.15 -13.18 1.50
N PRO A 71 -28.24 -12.38 1.68
CA PRO A 71 -29.16 -12.55 2.80
C PRO A 71 -29.80 -13.93 2.92
N LYS A 72 -29.78 -14.72 1.84
CA LYS A 72 -30.26 -16.09 1.79
C LYS A 72 -29.36 -17.07 2.56
N ASN A 73 -28.06 -16.77 2.68
CA ASN A 73 -27.06 -17.64 3.30
C ASN A 73 -26.92 -17.36 4.81
N TRP A 74 -27.69 -16.41 5.36
CA TRP A 74 -27.59 -16.04 6.77
C TRP A 74 -28.13 -17.15 7.67
N GLY A 75 -27.29 -17.61 8.61
CA GLY A 75 -27.63 -18.68 9.55
C GLY A 75 -27.40 -20.09 9.01
N GLU A 76 -26.95 -20.25 7.77
CA GLU A 76 -26.53 -21.55 7.25
C GLU A 76 -25.16 -21.95 7.82
N GLU A 77 -25.03 -23.21 8.25
CA GLU A 77 -23.77 -23.72 8.80
C GLU A 77 -22.72 -23.99 7.70
N LYS A 78 -23.17 -24.36 6.49
CA LYS A 78 -22.32 -24.80 5.37
C LYS A 78 -22.69 -24.11 4.07
N VAL A 79 -21.89 -23.12 3.67
CA VAL A 79 -22.02 -22.45 2.36
C VAL A 79 -21.15 -23.17 1.33
N LYS A 80 -21.77 -23.63 0.22
CA LYS A 80 -21.06 -24.29 -0.88
C LYS A 80 -20.12 -23.29 -1.55
N SER A 81 -18.83 -23.61 -1.59
CA SER A 81 -17.79 -22.75 -2.15
C SER A 81 -16.99 -23.48 -3.22
N GLY A 82 -16.54 -22.75 -4.24
CA GLY A 82 -15.68 -23.27 -5.30
C GLY A 82 -14.26 -23.63 -4.83
N ALA A 83 -13.44 -24.08 -5.78
CA ALA A 83 -12.01 -24.32 -5.55
C ALA A 83 -11.20 -23.01 -5.59
N ALA A 84 -10.02 -23.03 -4.97
CA ALA A 84 -9.07 -21.92 -5.03
C ALA A 84 -8.45 -21.78 -6.43
N TRP A 85 -8.05 -20.56 -6.79
CA TRP A 85 -7.34 -20.29 -8.04
C TRP A 85 -5.93 -20.87 -8.01
N THR A 86 -5.62 -21.70 -9.00
CA THR A 86 -4.27 -22.26 -9.14
C THR A 86 -3.35 -21.32 -9.92
N CYS A 87 -2.07 -21.24 -9.55
CA CYS A 87 -1.06 -20.42 -10.26
C CYS A 87 -1.08 -20.65 -11.79
N GLN A 88 -1.23 -21.91 -12.24
CA GLN A 88 -1.26 -22.25 -13.66
C GLN A 88 -2.46 -21.65 -14.41
N GLN A 89 -3.62 -21.57 -13.77
CA GLN A 89 -4.81 -20.94 -14.35
C GLN A 89 -4.62 -19.43 -14.49
N LEU A 90 -3.96 -18.81 -13.50
CA LEU A 90 -3.68 -17.37 -13.47
C LEU A 90 -2.61 -16.96 -14.49
N ARG A 91 -1.63 -17.82 -14.78
CA ARG A 91 -0.62 -17.58 -15.83
C ARG A 91 -1.21 -17.37 -17.22
N ASN A 92 -2.35 -18.00 -17.51
CA ASN A 92 -3.03 -17.88 -18.79
C ASN A 92 -3.90 -16.61 -18.92
N LYS A 93 -4.00 -15.78 -17.87
CA LYS A 93 -4.84 -14.57 -17.86
C LYS A 93 -4.02 -13.31 -18.12
N SER A 94 -4.68 -12.31 -18.70
CA SER A 94 -4.11 -10.97 -18.94
C SER A 94 -3.87 -10.22 -17.62
N ASN A 95 -2.95 -9.25 -17.60
CA ASN A 95 -2.70 -8.43 -16.40
C ASN A 95 -3.93 -7.60 -15.99
N GLU A 96 -4.74 -7.14 -16.96
CA GLU A 96 -5.96 -6.39 -16.69
C GLU A 96 -7.02 -7.25 -15.98
N ASP A 97 -7.16 -8.51 -16.40
CA ASP A 97 -8.11 -9.43 -15.77
C ASP A 97 -7.64 -9.85 -14.38
N LEU A 98 -6.33 -10.05 -14.18
CA LEU A 98 -5.77 -10.30 -12.85
C LEU A 98 -6.01 -9.12 -11.90
N HIS A 99 -5.85 -7.89 -12.38
CA HIS A 99 -6.14 -6.70 -11.59
C HIS A 99 -7.62 -6.63 -11.19
N LYS A 100 -8.55 -6.91 -12.11
CA LYS A 100 -9.99 -6.98 -11.79
C LYS A 100 -10.28 -8.11 -10.79
N LEU A 101 -9.70 -9.30 -11.01
CA LEU A 101 -9.87 -10.47 -10.16
C LEU A 101 -9.38 -10.21 -8.73
N TRP A 102 -8.26 -9.52 -8.57
CA TRP A 102 -7.73 -9.13 -7.27
C TRP A 102 -8.78 -8.38 -6.43
N TYR A 103 -9.49 -7.42 -7.02
CA TYR A 103 -10.54 -6.69 -6.30
C TYR A 103 -11.77 -7.55 -6.00
N VAL A 104 -12.12 -8.49 -6.88
CA VAL A 104 -13.20 -9.45 -6.60
C VAL A 104 -12.84 -10.30 -5.37
N LEU A 105 -11.62 -10.86 -5.34
CA LEU A 105 -11.12 -11.64 -4.21
C LEU A 105 -10.96 -10.79 -2.93
N LEU A 106 -10.54 -9.55 -3.06
CA LEU A 106 -10.38 -8.64 -1.93
C LEU A 106 -11.72 -8.32 -1.26
N LYS A 107 -12.77 -8.08 -2.04
CA LYS A 107 -14.12 -7.84 -1.50
C LYS A 107 -14.66 -9.07 -0.79
N GLU A 108 -14.48 -10.23 -1.39
CA GLU A 108 -14.82 -11.52 -0.80
C GLU A 108 -14.07 -11.75 0.53
N ARG A 109 -12.76 -11.51 0.56
CA ARG A 109 -11.95 -11.61 1.78
C ARG A 109 -12.46 -10.67 2.87
N ASN A 110 -12.78 -9.42 2.53
CA ASN A 110 -13.27 -8.45 3.49
C ASN A 110 -14.64 -8.86 4.06
N MET A 111 -15.53 -9.39 3.22
CA MET A 111 -16.82 -9.95 3.64
C MET A 111 -16.63 -11.17 4.57
N LEU A 112 -15.69 -12.05 4.28
CA LEU A 112 -15.42 -13.20 5.16
C LEU A 112 -14.80 -12.79 6.49
N LEU A 113 -13.97 -11.75 6.52
CA LEU A 113 -13.40 -11.21 7.75
C LEU A 113 -14.45 -10.51 8.64
N THR A 114 -15.43 -9.81 8.04
CA THR A 114 -16.55 -9.26 8.82
C THR A 114 -17.41 -10.37 9.42
N LEU A 115 -17.65 -11.43 8.66
CA LEU A 115 -18.38 -12.62 9.10
C LEU A 115 -17.65 -13.36 10.22
N GLU A 116 -16.34 -13.59 10.08
CA GLU A 116 -15.50 -14.20 11.12
C GLU A 116 -15.55 -13.38 12.42
N GLN A 117 -15.44 -12.06 12.31
CA GLN A 117 -15.44 -11.17 13.46
C GLN A 117 -16.82 -11.12 14.15
N GLU A 118 -17.91 -11.11 13.38
CA GLU A 118 -19.26 -11.15 13.94
C GLU A 118 -19.56 -12.52 14.58
N ALA A 119 -19.12 -13.63 13.98
CA ALA A 119 -19.23 -14.97 14.60
C ALA A 119 -18.51 -15.02 15.96
N LYS A 120 -17.29 -14.46 16.04
CA LYS A 120 -16.55 -14.31 17.32
C LYS A 120 -17.31 -13.46 18.33
N ARG A 121 -17.93 -12.36 17.91
CA ARG A 121 -18.72 -11.48 18.78
C ARG A 121 -19.96 -12.20 19.32
N GLN A 122 -20.65 -12.96 18.49
CA GLN A 122 -21.81 -13.77 18.85
C GLN A 122 -21.43 -15.06 19.59
N ARG A 123 -20.13 -15.38 19.68
CA ARG A 123 -19.59 -16.63 20.26
C ARG A 123 -20.11 -17.88 19.55
N LEU A 124 -20.34 -17.78 18.25
CA LEU A 124 -20.73 -18.88 17.37
C LEU A 124 -19.55 -19.31 16.49
N PRO A 125 -19.51 -20.58 16.06
CA PRO A 125 -18.55 -21.01 15.05
C PRO A 125 -18.81 -20.28 13.72
N MET A 126 -17.74 -19.97 12.99
CA MET A 126 -17.84 -19.36 11.67
C MET A 126 -18.35 -20.38 10.65
N PRO A 127 -19.38 -20.05 9.85
CA PRO A 127 -19.75 -20.80 8.66
C PRO A 127 -18.57 -20.98 7.70
N SER A 128 -18.19 -22.22 7.42
CA SER A 128 -17.20 -22.60 6.38
C SER A 128 -15.89 -21.76 6.37
N PRO A 129 -15.02 -21.86 7.38
CA PRO A 129 -13.76 -21.10 7.44
C PRO A 129 -12.81 -21.44 6.27
N GLU A 130 -12.93 -22.63 5.69
CA GLU A 130 -12.17 -23.07 4.50
C GLU A 130 -12.31 -22.12 3.31
N ARG A 131 -13.43 -21.40 3.20
CA ARG A 131 -13.66 -20.42 2.13
C ARG A 131 -12.67 -19.26 2.23
N LEU A 132 -12.35 -18.82 3.45
CA LEU A 132 -11.37 -17.76 3.68
C LEU A 132 -9.97 -18.23 3.30
N GLU A 133 -9.59 -19.45 3.69
CA GLU A 133 -8.30 -20.05 3.34
C GLU A 133 -8.13 -20.13 1.81
N LYS A 134 -9.13 -20.62 1.08
CA LYS A 134 -9.12 -20.68 -0.39
C LYS A 134 -8.96 -19.30 -1.04
N VAL A 135 -9.58 -18.27 -0.48
CA VAL A 135 -9.46 -16.89 -0.99
C VAL A 135 -8.05 -16.35 -0.73
N VAL A 136 -7.50 -16.58 0.47
CA VAL A 136 -6.11 -16.20 0.80
C VAL A 136 -5.12 -16.90 -0.13
N ASP A 137 -5.24 -18.21 -0.31
CA ASP A 137 -4.39 -18.97 -1.24
C ASP A 137 -4.50 -18.45 -2.68
N SER A 138 -5.70 -18.09 -3.12
CA SER A 138 -5.93 -17.51 -4.44
C SER A 138 -5.27 -16.13 -4.60
N MET A 139 -5.30 -15.30 -3.54
CA MET A 139 -4.64 -14.00 -3.53
C MET A 139 -3.11 -14.15 -3.57
N ASP A 140 -2.56 -15.05 -2.77
CA ASP A 140 -1.11 -15.30 -2.74
C ASP A 140 -0.62 -15.91 -4.07
N ALA A 141 -1.40 -16.79 -4.69
CA ALA A 141 -1.12 -17.31 -6.02
C ALA A 141 -1.12 -16.21 -7.10
N LEU A 142 -2.03 -15.24 -6.99
CA LEU A 142 -2.10 -14.10 -7.90
C LEU A 142 -0.90 -13.18 -7.73
N ASP A 143 -0.58 -12.79 -6.49
CA ASP A 143 0.60 -11.96 -6.19
C ASP A 143 1.89 -12.63 -6.68
N LYS A 144 2.03 -13.94 -6.44
CA LYS A 144 3.17 -14.71 -6.94
C LYS A 144 3.29 -14.66 -8.47
N VAL A 145 2.20 -14.86 -9.21
CA VAL A 145 2.23 -14.83 -10.69
C VAL A 145 2.60 -13.45 -11.21
N VAL A 146 2.13 -12.39 -10.56
CA VAL A 146 2.48 -11.00 -10.93
C VAL A 146 3.96 -10.73 -10.63
N GLN A 147 4.46 -11.15 -9.46
CA GLN A 147 5.88 -11.04 -9.11
C GLN A 147 6.78 -11.81 -10.09
N GLU A 148 6.42 -13.06 -10.45
CA GLU A 148 7.13 -13.86 -11.46
C GLU A 148 7.26 -13.10 -12.79
N ARG A 149 6.19 -12.45 -13.25
CA ARG A 149 6.17 -11.66 -14.49
C ARG A 149 7.06 -10.42 -14.40
N GLU A 150 6.99 -9.68 -13.30
CA GLU A 150 7.81 -8.49 -13.07
C GLU A 150 9.29 -8.83 -12.94
N ASP A 151 9.61 -9.92 -12.27
CA ASP A 151 10.98 -10.39 -12.08
C ASP A 151 11.60 -10.82 -13.40
N ALA A 152 10.87 -11.59 -14.24
CA ALA A 152 11.32 -11.96 -15.57
C ALA A 152 11.58 -10.74 -16.45
N LEU A 153 10.68 -9.76 -16.43
CA LEU A 153 10.85 -8.51 -17.17
C LEU A 153 12.09 -7.73 -16.70
N ARG A 154 12.28 -7.61 -15.37
CA ARG A 154 13.43 -6.92 -14.78
C ARG A 154 14.75 -7.58 -15.16
N LEU A 155 14.81 -8.91 -15.14
CA LEU A 155 16.00 -9.67 -15.53
C LEU A 155 16.37 -9.43 -16.99
N LEU A 156 15.39 -9.39 -17.89
CA LEU A 156 15.64 -9.11 -19.32
C LEU A 156 16.08 -7.67 -19.58
N GLN A 157 15.52 -6.70 -18.86
CA GLN A 157 15.83 -5.28 -19.08
C GLN A 157 17.11 -4.80 -18.38
N THR A 158 17.38 -5.27 -17.15
CA THR A 158 18.46 -4.75 -16.30
C THR A 158 19.47 -5.81 -15.86
N GLY A 159 19.12 -7.10 -15.97
CA GLY A 159 19.91 -8.20 -15.40
C GLY A 159 19.90 -8.26 -13.86
N GLN A 160 19.08 -7.45 -13.18
CA GLN A 160 19.06 -7.39 -11.72
C GLN A 160 18.06 -8.39 -11.11
N GLU A 161 18.55 -9.25 -10.23
CA GLU A 161 17.71 -10.27 -9.57
C GLU A 161 16.68 -9.69 -8.61
N LYS A 162 16.98 -8.59 -7.91
CA LYS A 162 16.12 -8.03 -6.85
C LYS A 162 15.51 -6.70 -7.25
N ALA A 163 14.21 -6.54 -7.03
CA ALA A 163 13.49 -5.28 -7.28
C ALA A 163 14.06 -4.12 -6.44
N ARG A 164 14.32 -4.41 -5.16
CA ARG A 164 14.79 -3.42 -4.20
C ARG A 164 16.31 -3.51 -4.03
N PRO A 165 17.05 -2.42 -4.31
CA PRO A 165 18.49 -2.38 -4.11
C PRO A 165 18.89 -2.62 -2.65
N GLY A 166 20.03 -3.27 -2.49
CA GLY A 166 20.65 -3.49 -1.20
C GLY A 166 22.09 -3.95 -1.36
N ALA A 167 22.80 -4.00 -0.23
CA ALA A 167 24.17 -4.50 -0.20
C ALA A 167 24.40 -5.29 1.08
N TRP A 168 25.29 -6.27 1.01
CA TRP A 168 25.82 -6.92 2.20
C TRP A 168 26.63 -5.89 3.00
N ARG A 169 26.35 -5.80 4.30
CA ARG A 169 27.05 -4.92 5.25
C ARG A 169 27.27 -5.68 6.55
N ARG A 170 28.30 -5.29 7.31
CA ARG A 170 28.47 -5.77 8.68
C ARG A 170 27.73 -4.83 9.63
N ASP A 171 26.98 -5.40 10.56
CA ASP A 171 26.37 -4.62 11.64
C ASP A 171 27.42 -4.30 12.72
N ILE A 172 27.05 -3.48 13.70
CA ILE A 172 27.89 -3.19 14.88
C ILE A 172 28.30 -4.44 15.67
N PHE A 173 27.53 -5.52 15.53
CA PHE A 173 27.79 -6.83 16.14
C PHE A 173 28.59 -7.77 15.22
N GLY A 174 29.10 -7.29 14.07
CA GLY A 174 29.95 -8.06 13.15
C GLY A 174 29.23 -9.12 12.31
N ARG A 175 27.93 -9.31 12.50
CA ARG A 175 27.08 -10.16 11.64
C ARG A 175 26.95 -9.56 10.23
N VAL A 176 27.02 -10.41 9.22
CA VAL A 176 26.80 -10.03 7.82
C VAL A 176 25.29 -9.98 7.55
N ILE A 177 24.78 -8.80 7.22
CA ILE A 177 23.35 -8.55 6.98
C ILE A 177 23.13 -7.98 5.58
N TRP A 178 22.01 -8.35 4.95
CA TRP A 178 21.56 -7.71 3.72
C TRP A 178 20.87 -6.38 4.05
N HIS A 179 21.58 -5.27 3.86
CA HIS A 179 21.05 -3.94 4.12
C HIS A 179 20.21 -3.45 2.92
N LYS A 180 18.89 -3.42 3.10
CA LYS A 180 17.93 -2.88 2.12
C LYS A 180 18.03 -1.35 2.07
N PHE A 181 18.34 -0.79 0.90
CA PHE A 181 18.42 0.66 0.75
C PHE A 181 17.05 1.32 0.93
N LYS A 182 17.07 2.59 1.36
CA LYS A 182 15.90 3.45 1.49
C LYS A 182 16.06 4.60 0.52
N GLN A 183 14.95 5.05 -0.06
CA GLN A 183 14.93 6.24 -0.88
C GLN A 183 15.10 7.47 0.03
N TRP A 184 15.96 8.40 -0.38
CA TRP A 184 16.24 9.66 0.31
C TRP A 184 16.30 10.80 -0.70
N PRO A 185 15.85 12.02 -0.34
CA PRO A 185 15.90 13.17 -1.25
C PRO A 185 17.29 13.78 -1.36
N ILE A 186 18.17 13.53 -0.38
CA ILE A 186 19.53 14.06 -0.32
C ILE A 186 20.56 12.92 -0.34
N PRO A 187 21.78 13.16 -0.87
CA PRO A 187 22.88 12.21 -0.80
C PRO A 187 23.20 11.78 0.64
N TRP A 188 23.70 10.55 0.78
CA TRP A 188 23.89 9.91 2.08
C TRP A 188 24.86 10.66 3.01
N TYR A 189 25.90 11.28 2.45
CA TYR A 189 26.93 11.99 3.21
C TYR A 189 26.41 13.28 3.88
N LEU A 190 25.34 13.90 3.36
CA LEU A 190 24.67 15.03 4.02
C LEU A 190 23.62 14.59 5.05
N ASN A 191 23.23 13.32 5.01
CA ASN A 191 22.14 12.81 5.83
C ASN A 191 22.62 12.46 7.25
N LYS A 192 22.38 13.38 8.18
CA LYS A 192 22.69 13.19 9.62
C LYS A 192 22.08 11.91 10.22
N LYS A 193 20.92 11.45 9.73
CA LYS A 193 20.30 10.20 10.23
C LYS A 193 21.01 8.96 9.68
N TYR A 194 21.46 9.01 8.43
CA TYR A 194 22.24 7.93 7.83
C TYR A 194 23.64 7.84 8.47
N ASN A 195 24.35 8.96 8.60
CA ASN A 195 25.71 9.01 9.15
C ASN A 195 25.82 8.58 10.62
N ARG A 196 24.71 8.61 11.37
CA ARG A 196 24.67 8.06 12.74
C ARG A 196 24.66 6.53 12.78
N LYS A 197 24.28 5.87 11.69
CA LYS A 197 24.33 4.41 11.59
C LYS A 197 25.75 3.97 11.30
N ARG A 198 26.20 2.94 12.01
CA ARG A 198 27.52 2.33 11.82
C ARG A 198 27.34 1.00 11.10
N PHE A 199 28.06 0.83 10.00
CA PHE A 199 28.10 -0.41 9.21
C PHE A 199 29.45 -1.11 9.32
N PHE A 200 30.08 -0.97 10.49
CA PHE A 200 31.35 -1.60 10.84
C PHE A 200 31.27 -2.11 12.27
N ALA A 201 31.94 -3.23 12.52
CA ALA A 201 32.13 -3.78 13.86
C ALA A 201 33.50 -3.34 14.39
N MET A 202 33.58 -3.17 15.71
CA MET A 202 34.84 -2.89 16.38
C MET A 202 35.60 -4.20 16.65
N PRO A 203 36.94 -4.19 16.74
CA PRO A 203 37.73 -5.42 16.92
C PRO A 203 37.34 -6.24 18.17
N TYR A 204 36.85 -5.60 19.23
CA TYR A 204 36.43 -6.31 20.45
C TYR A 204 35.23 -7.26 20.23
N VAL A 205 34.51 -7.10 19.12
CA VAL A 205 33.34 -7.93 18.79
C VAL A 205 33.75 -9.33 18.34
N ASP A 206 34.99 -9.50 17.88
CA ASP A 206 35.49 -10.76 17.33
C ASP A 206 35.51 -11.87 18.39
N HIS A 207 35.76 -11.54 19.66
CA HIS A 207 35.67 -12.49 20.78
C HIS A 207 34.28 -13.13 20.91
N PHE A 208 33.21 -12.35 20.71
CA PHE A 208 31.82 -12.82 20.78
C PHE A 208 31.39 -13.60 19.53
N LEU A 209 32.00 -13.32 18.38
CA LEU A 209 31.74 -14.08 17.16
C LEU A 209 32.41 -15.45 17.21
N SER A 210 33.65 -15.52 17.70
CA SER A 210 34.41 -16.77 17.83
C SER A 210 33.76 -17.77 18.80
N SER A 211 33.12 -17.30 19.87
CA SER A 211 32.39 -18.18 20.80
C SER A 211 31.08 -18.71 20.22
N SER A 212 30.51 -18.04 19.22
CA SER A 212 29.30 -18.47 18.50
C SER A 212 29.58 -19.36 17.28
N ALA A 213 30.84 -19.44 16.83
CA ALA A 213 31.24 -20.11 15.60
C ALA A 213 31.59 -21.60 15.76
N SER A 214 31.12 -22.28 16.83
CA SER A 214 31.26 -23.74 16.98
C SER A 214 30.27 -24.54 16.11
N VAL A 215 29.73 -23.95 15.05
CA VAL A 215 28.92 -24.63 14.03
C VAL A 215 29.49 -24.28 12.67
N PRO A 216 29.93 -25.27 11.85
CA PRO A 216 30.67 -25.00 10.64
C PRO A 216 29.74 -24.42 9.57
N LEU A 217 29.89 -23.12 9.29
CA LEU A 217 29.23 -22.49 8.14
C LEU A 217 30.03 -22.78 6.87
N ILE A 218 29.46 -23.68 6.10
CA ILE A 218 29.72 -23.96 4.69
C ILE A 218 29.92 -22.65 3.91
N LEU A 219 31.05 -22.60 3.19
CA LEU A 219 31.34 -21.83 1.97
C LEU A 219 30.46 -20.58 1.73
N VAL A 220 30.87 -19.43 2.27
CA VAL A 220 30.41 -18.12 1.74
C VAL A 220 31.40 -17.70 0.65
N PRO A 221 30.97 -17.47 -0.60
CA PRO A 221 31.85 -17.02 -1.67
C PRO A 221 32.45 -15.65 -1.31
N LEU A 222 33.73 -15.49 -1.62
CA LEU A 222 34.49 -14.24 -1.53
C LEU A 222 33.82 -13.12 -2.34
N LEU A 223 32.87 -12.41 -1.72
CA LEU A 223 32.38 -11.14 -2.23
C LEU A 223 33.39 -10.07 -1.86
N SER A 224 34.15 -9.65 -2.87
CA SER A 224 34.99 -8.46 -2.85
C SER A 224 34.16 -7.25 -2.44
N PHE A 225 34.47 -6.69 -1.27
CA PHE A 225 33.95 -5.39 -0.87
C PHE A 225 34.79 -4.33 -1.59
N PRO A 226 34.19 -3.43 -2.40
CA PRO A 226 34.91 -2.26 -2.89
C PRO A 226 35.25 -1.32 -1.72
N PRO A 227 36.32 -0.50 -1.87
CA PRO A 227 36.82 0.39 -0.83
C PRO A 227 35.80 1.44 -0.37
#